data_AF-A0A143PS04-F1
#
_entry.id   AF-A0A143PS04-F1
#
_cell.length_a   1.000
_cell.length_b   1.000
_cell.length_c   1.000
_cell.angle_alpha   90.00
_cell.angle_beta   90.00
_cell.angle_gamma   90.00
#
_symmetry.space_group_name_H-M   'P 1'
#
loop_
_entity.id
_entity.type
_entity.pdbx_description
1 polymer ?
#
loop_
_entity_poly.entity_id
_entity_poly.type
_entity_poly.pdbx_seq_one_letter_code
_entity_poly.pdbx_strand_id
1 'polypeptide(L)'
;MKLSRPAGLVACLLTASMAVASQAEAQAPRRSPPATAAPVPQFYTTKRAPDALQNKQVVLETTLGAIVIQLDAAAAPNHVGYLLDQAEAGAYDGTVFHRAVPLGIIQGGDPLSKDPTKTALYGTGGLNRLKREPNDRKHLRGAVAAVLQPNKPDSAGAQFFICLTDQPGLDGQFTVFGEVVEGLEVAEQVSQSPLDAGGRLTSRVTITRATVRDTPAASAAPFAETAVEELAQYRATIATTMGNIVIGFAPDVAPGHVRNFLRLAQLGVYDGTAFHRVVPKFAVQAGDLSSRPAPLTQVQRKAVGTVTGEFNALKHEAGIVSMARGDDPDSASTSFFICTAASPSLDGKYTAFGRVLEGMDVVTAIERAPLDGEAPRTRIGITAVTLTKGAR
;
A
#
# COMPACT_ATOMS: atom_id res chain seq x y z
N MET A 1 35.53 16.96 2.99
CA MET A 1 35.15 16.82 1.56
C MET A 1 33.64 16.75 1.48
N LYS A 2 33.00 17.78 0.91
CA LYS A 2 31.55 17.82 0.68
C LYS A 2 31.25 16.98 -0.56
N LEU A 3 30.51 15.89 -0.44
CA LEU A 3 29.91 15.21 -1.60
C LEU A 3 28.52 15.80 -1.85
N SER A 4 28.41 16.62 -2.89
CA SER A 4 27.13 17.03 -3.47
C SER A 4 26.48 15.85 -4.19
N ARG A 5 25.25 15.50 -3.83
CA ARG A 5 24.40 14.58 -4.59
C ARG A 5 23.88 15.31 -5.85
N PRO A 6 23.88 14.69 -7.05
CA PRO A 6 23.28 15.34 -8.20
C PRO A 6 21.76 15.16 -8.14
N ALA A 7 21.04 16.27 -7.95
CA ALA A 7 19.64 16.40 -8.33
C ALA A 7 19.59 16.57 -9.86
N GLY A 8 19.03 15.61 -10.60
CA GLY A 8 18.97 15.75 -12.06
C GLY A 8 18.34 14.62 -12.87
N LEU A 9 18.06 13.44 -12.32
CA LEU A 9 17.67 12.28 -13.15
C LEU A 9 16.17 12.13 -13.43
N VAL A 10 15.29 12.92 -12.83
CA VAL A 10 13.83 12.73 -12.98
C VAL A 10 13.25 13.46 -14.21
N ALA A 11 13.89 14.54 -14.67
CA ALA A 11 13.36 15.39 -15.74
C ALA A 11 13.68 14.92 -17.19
N CYS A 12 14.53 13.91 -17.37
CA CYS A 12 15.10 13.59 -18.69
C CYS A 12 14.39 12.46 -19.47
N LEU A 13 13.28 11.91 -18.98
CA LEU A 13 12.75 10.63 -19.47
C LEU A 13 11.50 10.69 -20.36
N LEU A 14 11.05 11.87 -20.81
CA LEU A 14 9.89 11.99 -21.72
C LEU A 14 10.26 12.28 -23.19
N THR A 15 11.51 12.13 -23.63
CA THR A 15 11.89 12.38 -25.03
C THR A 15 11.62 11.18 -25.93
N ALA A 16 10.73 11.34 -26.92
CA ALA A 16 10.54 10.40 -28.02
C ALA A 16 11.70 10.47 -29.02
N SER A 17 12.13 9.30 -29.52
CA SER A 17 13.19 9.12 -30.51
C SER A 17 12.77 9.66 -31.89
N MET A 18 13.63 10.48 -32.52
CA MET A 18 13.45 10.97 -33.89
C MET A 18 14.02 9.97 -34.90
N ALA A 19 13.22 9.59 -35.90
CA ALA A 19 13.68 8.90 -37.10
C ALA A 19 14.04 9.91 -38.20
N VAL A 20 15.16 9.64 -38.87
CA VAL A 20 15.72 10.43 -39.98
C VAL A 20 14.88 10.25 -41.24
N ALA A 21 14.47 11.37 -41.87
CA ALA A 21 13.84 11.37 -43.18
C ALA A 21 14.87 11.68 -44.29
N SER A 22 14.91 10.79 -45.29
CA SER A 22 15.68 10.94 -46.53
C SER A 22 15.01 11.94 -47.49
N GLN A 23 15.83 12.71 -48.21
CA GLN A 23 15.40 13.69 -49.20
C GLN A 23 14.88 13.01 -50.49
N ALA A 24 13.75 13.48 -51.00
CA ALA A 24 13.34 13.32 -52.39
C ALA A 24 12.61 14.59 -52.88
N GLU A 25 12.82 14.91 -54.15
CA GLU A 25 12.64 16.21 -54.81
C GLU A 25 11.21 16.76 -54.92
N ALA A 26 11.14 18.07 -55.09
CA ALA A 26 9.94 18.90 -55.12
C ALA A 26 9.14 18.82 -56.43
N GLN A 27 7.80 18.80 -56.31
CA GLN A 27 6.87 19.27 -57.34
C GLN A 27 5.80 20.17 -56.70
N ALA A 28 5.56 21.33 -57.31
CA ALA A 28 4.67 22.38 -56.80
C ALA A 28 3.17 21.99 -56.87
N PRO A 29 2.34 22.31 -55.85
CA PRO A 29 0.93 21.90 -55.85
C PRO A 29 0.00 22.93 -56.52
N ARG A 30 -1.00 22.40 -57.24
CA ARG A 30 -2.16 23.15 -57.75
C ARG A 30 -3.09 23.53 -56.58
N ARG A 31 -3.58 24.78 -56.55
CA ARG A 31 -4.50 25.29 -55.52
C ARG A 31 -5.87 24.61 -55.59
N SER A 32 -6.30 24.01 -54.49
CA SER A 32 -7.68 23.57 -54.23
C SER A 32 -8.45 24.67 -53.46
N PRO A 33 -9.78 24.79 -53.61
CA PRO A 33 -10.59 25.74 -52.84
C PRO A 33 -10.61 25.39 -51.34
N PRO A 34 -10.82 26.37 -50.43
CA PRO A 34 -10.76 26.12 -48.99
C PRO A 34 -11.93 25.25 -48.54
N ALA A 35 -11.62 24.09 -47.97
CA ALA A 35 -12.56 23.28 -47.21
C ALA A 35 -12.91 24.02 -45.91
N THR A 36 -14.21 24.17 -45.64
CA THR A 36 -14.75 24.57 -44.33
C THR A 36 -14.13 23.70 -43.24
N ALA A 37 -13.33 24.30 -42.36
CA ALA A 37 -12.73 23.62 -41.23
C ALA A 37 -13.82 23.10 -40.28
N ALA A 38 -13.88 21.78 -40.10
CA ALA A 38 -14.66 21.16 -39.05
C ALA A 38 -14.22 21.70 -37.67
N PRO A 39 -15.13 21.83 -36.70
CA PRO A 39 -14.78 22.33 -35.37
C PRO A 39 -13.68 21.45 -34.73
N VAL A 40 -12.64 22.13 -34.24
CA VAL A 40 -11.50 21.56 -33.50
C VAL A 40 -12.04 20.72 -32.34
N PRO A 41 -11.49 19.52 -32.05
CA PRO A 41 -11.97 18.69 -30.94
C PRO A 41 -11.94 19.49 -29.63
N GLN A 42 -13.11 19.71 -29.04
CA GLN A 42 -13.25 20.33 -27.74
C GLN A 42 -12.67 19.37 -26.70
N PHE A 43 -11.70 19.83 -25.91
CA PHE A 43 -11.20 19.07 -24.76
C PHE A 43 -12.35 18.62 -23.86
N TYR A 44 -12.22 17.45 -23.26
CA TYR A 44 -13.21 16.92 -22.33
C TYR A 44 -13.47 17.93 -21.22
N THR A 45 -14.76 18.16 -20.95
CA THR A 45 -15.25 18.88 -19.79
C THR A 45 -16.24 17.96 -19.10
N THR A 46 -16.08 17.75 -17.80
CA THR A 46 -16.97 16.84 -17.09
C THR A 46 -18.40 17.35 -17.12
N LYS A 47 -19.34 16.43 -17.39
CA LYS A 47 -20.79 16.68 -17.31
C LYS A 47 -21.39 16.19 -15.99
N ARG A 48 -20.58 15.58 -15.13
CA ARG A 48 -21.01 15.10 -13.82
C ARG A 48 -21.26 16.29 -12.91
N ALA A 49 -22.30 16.20 -12.09
CA ALA A 49 -22.52 17.18 -11.05
C ALA A 49 -21.39 17.12 -10.00
N PRO A 50 -21.05 18.24 -9.32
CA PRO A 50 -19.93 18.28 -8.40
C PRO A 50 -19.96 17.21 -7.30
N ASP A 51 -21.14 16.92 -6.76
CA ASP A 51 -21.40 15.86 -5.77
C ASP A 51 -21.11 14.45 -6.30
N ALA A 52 -21.42 14.19 -7.57
CA ALA A 52 -21.11 12.93 -8.24
C ALA A 52 -19.59 12.69 -8.45
N LEU A 53 -18.77 13.74 -8.29
CA LEU A 53 -17.30 13.66 -8.35
C LEU A 53 -16.66 13.51 -6.96
N GLN A 54 -17.37 13.87 -5.89
CA GLN A 54 -16.83 13.80 -4.53
C GLN A 54 -16.84 12.38 -3.98
N ASN A 55 -15.88 12.12 -3.07
CA ASN A 55 -15.78 10.86 -2.33
C ASN A 55 -15.81 9.64 -3.27
N LYS A 56 -15.07 9.72 -4.37
CA LYS A 56 -14.95 8.63 -5.33
C LYS A 56 -13.56 8.02 -5.26
N GLN A 57 -13.53 6.70 -5.38
CA GLN A 57 -12.32 5.93 -5.57
C GLN A 57 -12.41 5.14 -6.88
N VAL A 58 -11.27 4.96 -7.53
CA VAL A 58 -11.10 3.99 -8.61
C VAL A 58 -10.28 2.81 -8.09
N VAL A 59 -10.84 1.62 -8.20
CA VAL A 59 -10.18 0.34 -7.87
C VAL A 59 -9.65 -0.25 -9.17
N LEU A 60 -8.33 -0.32 -9.29
CA LEU A 60 -7.63 -1.00 -10.37
C LEU A 60 -7.26 -2.41 -9.90
N GLU A 61 -8.04 -3.41 -10.29
CA GLU A 61 -7.65 -4.81 -10.10
C GLU A 61 -6.56 -5.14 -11.10
N THR A 62 -5.42 -5.63 -10.61
CA THR A 62 -4.29 -6.03 -11.47
C THR A 62 -3.91 -7.48 -11.24
N THR A 63 -3.09 -8.03 -12.14
CA THR A 63 -2.49 -9.36 -11.99
C THR A 63 -1.61 -9.51 -10.74
N LEU A 64 -1.22 -8.42 -10.07
CA LEU A 64 -0.41 -8.43 -8.84
C LEU A 64 -1.20 -8.01 -7.58
N GLY A 65 -2.50 -7.72 -7.72
CA GLY A 65 -3.34 -7.20 -6.64
C GLY A 65 -4.04 -5.90 -7.02
N ALA A 66 -4.87 -5.38 -6.12
CA ALA A 66 -5.61 -4.14 -6.36
C ALA A 66 -4.79 -2.90 -5.99
N ILE A 67 -4.95 -1.81 -6.75
CA ILE A 67 -4.50 -0.46 -6.42
C ILE A 67 -5.75 0.42 -6.34
N VAL A 68 -5.96 1.08 -5.20
CA VAL A 68 -7.13 1.94 -4.98
C VAL A 68 -6.70 3.40 -4.95
N ILE A 69 -7.26 4.20 -5.84
CA ILE A 69 -6.96 5.63 -5.99
C ILE A 69 -8.13 6.44 -5.43
N GLN A 70 -7.88 7.25 -4.41
CA GLN A 70 -8.76 8.32 -3.97
C GLN A 70 -8.66 9.51 -4.92
N LEU A 71 -9.80 9.97 -5.44
CA LEU A 71 -9.84 11.05 -6.41
C LEU A 71 -10.00 12.41 -5.72
N ASP A 72 -9.29 13.42 -6.24
CA ASP A 72 -9.36 14.82 -5.77
C ASP A 72 -10.03 15.70 -6.84
N ALA A 73 -11.37 15.65 -6.84
CA ALA A 73 -12.18 16.44 -7.77
C ALA A 73 -12.09 17.95 -7.51
N ALA A 74 -11.70 18.37 -6.31
CA ALA A 74 -11.52 19.78 -6.00
C ALA A 74 -10.27 20.34 -6.70
N ALA A 75 -9.21 19.53 -6.83
CA ALA A 75 -7.98 19.93 -7.50
C ALA A 75 -8.02 19.77 -9.03
N ALA A 76 -8.74 18.78 -9.56
CA ALA A 76 -8.74 18.45 -10.98
C ALA A 76 -10.07 17.80 -11.46
N PRO A 77 -11.19 18.56 -11.48
CA PRO A 77 -12.52 18.00 -11.75
C PRO A 77 -12.64 17.34 -13.13
N ASN A 78 -11.95 17.85 -14.17
CA ASN A 78 -12.03 17.25 -15.50
C ASN A 78 -11.22 15.97 -15.63
N HIS A 79 -10.05 15.89 -15.00
CA HIS A 79 -9.29 14.63 -14.93
C HIS A 79 -10.06 13.56 -14.16
N VAL A 80 -10.64 13.92 -13.01
CA VAL A 80 -11.47 13.01 -12.21
C VAL A 80 -12.69 12.55 -13.00
N GLY A 81 -13.46 13.47 -13.59
CA GLY A 81 -14.62 13.11 -14.40
C GLY A 81 -14.28 12.20 -15.57
N TYR A 82 -13.17 12.49 -16.27
CA TYR A 82 -12.72 11.67 -17.39
C TYR A 82 -12.30 10.27 -16.94
N LEU A 83 -11.54 10.16 -15.85
CA LEU A 83 -11.14 8.86 -15.29
C LEU A 83 -12.36 8.02 -14.91
N LEU A 84 -13.36 8.62 -14.25
CA LEU A 84 -14.60 7.94 -13.87
C LEU A 84 -15.35 7.43 -15.09
N ASP A 85 -15.55 8.28 -16.11
CA ASP A 85 -16.23 7.89 -17.36
C ASP A 85 -15.48 6.76 -18.07
N GLN A 86 -14.14 6.82 -18.11
CA GLN A 86 -13.32 5.79 -18.74
C GLN A 86 -13.33 4.46 -17.95
N ALA A 87 -13.32 4.52 -16.61
CA ALA A 87 -13.39 3.33 -15.78
C ALA A 87 -14.76 2.64 -15.91
N GLU A 88 -15.86 3.39 -15.81
CA GLU A 88 -17.23 2.85 -15.98
C GLU A 88 -17.47 2.29 -17.39
N ALA A 89 -16.81 2.84 -18.40
CA ALA A 89 -16.86 2.33 -19.78
C ALA A 89 -15.94 1.11 -20.02
N GLY A 90 -15.18 0.63 -19.02
CA GLY A 90 -14.23 -0.48 -19.17
C GLY A 90 -13.01 -0.14 -20.04
N ALA A 91 -12.69 1.15 -20.22
CA ALA A 91 -11.61 1.58 -21.09
C ALA A 91 -10.23 1.13 -20.57
N TYR A 92 -10.07 1.00 -19.25
CA TYR A 92 -8.84 0.55 -18.60
C TYR A 92 -8.66 -0.98 -18.58
N ASP A 93 -9.73 -1.75 -18.78
CA ASP A 93 -9.68 -3.21 -18.72
C ASP A 93 -8.77 -3.76 -19.83
N GLY A 94 -7.79 -4.55 -19.43
CA GLY A 94 -6.77 -5.12 -20.30
C GLY A 94 -5.58 -4.19 -20.59
N THR A 95 -5.59 -2.93 -20.16
CA THR A 95 -4.40 -2.06 -20.25
C THR A 95 -3.32 -2.57 -19.30
N VAL A 96 -2.06 -2.25 -19.57
CA VAL A 96 -0.93 -2.62 -18.71
C VAL A 96 -0.23 -1.39 -18.14
N PHE A 97 0.47 -1.57 -17.02
CA PHE A 97 1.56 -0.66 -16.66
C PHE A 97 2.72 -0.91 -17.61
N HIS A 98 2.96 0.00 -18.54
CA HIS A 98 3.92 -0.19 -19.63
C HIS A 98 5.31 0.36 -19.33
N ARG A 99 5.45 1.19 -18.30
CA ARG A 99 6.73 1.81 -17.94
C ARG A 99 6.88 2.02 -16.43
N ALA A 100 8.10 1.88 -15.94
CA ALA A 100 8.45 2.21 -14.57
C ALA A 100 9.86 2.79 -14.46
N VAL A 101 10.07 3.56 -13.39
CA VAL A 101 11.37 3.80 -12.79
C VAL A 101 11.34 3.07 -11.45
N PRO A 102 12.24 2.11 -11.18
CA PRO A 102 12.21 1.32 -9.95
C PRO A 102 12.12 2.20 -8.70
N LEU A 103 11.07 1.99 -7.89
CA LEU A 103 10.75 2.79 -6.69
C LEU A 103 10.60 4.31 -6.92
N GLY A 104 10.55 4.74 -8.18
CA GLY A 104 10.38 6.14 -8.58
C GLY A 104 8.94 6.44 -8.96
N ILE A 105 8.52 5.94 -10.13
CA ILE A 105 7.17 6.10 -10.68
C ILE A 105 6.78 4.84 -11.48
N ILE A 106 5.48 4.57 -11.58
CA ILE A 106 4.93 3.64 -12.58
C ILE A 106 3.92 4.36 -13.46
N GLN A 107 3.84 4.01 -14.75
CA GLN A 107 2.95 4.65 -15.72
C GLN A 107 2.02 3.61 -16.37
N GLY A 108 0.74 3.95 -16.46
CA GLY A 108 -0.30 3.09 -17.02
C GLY A 108 -1.41 3.88 -17.71
N GLY A 109 -2.48 3.17 -18.10
CA GLY A 109 -3.68 3.77 -18.71
C GLY A 109 -3.59 4.02 -20.22
N ASP A 110 -2.56 3.52 -20.91
CA ASP A 110 -2.49 3.61 -22.37
C ASP A 110 -3.40 2.56 -23.02
N PRO A 111 -4.44 2.94 -23.80
CA PRO A 111 -5.31 1.97 -24.48
C PRO A 111 -4.59 1.11 -25.52
N LEU A 112 -3.47 1.56 -26.11
CA LEU A 112 -2.67 0.74 -27.03
C LEU A 112 -1.99 -0.43 -26.33
N SER A 113 -1.81 -0.32 -25.01
CA SER A 113 -1.15 -1.33 -24.18
C SER A 113 -1.93 -2.64 -24.03
N LYS A 114 -3.21 -2.64 -24.42
CA LYS A 114 -4.03 -3.86 -24.52
C LYS A 114 -3.46 -4.86 -25.53
N ASP A 115 -2.83 -4.36 -26.59
CA ASP A 115 -2.31 -5.18 -27.67
C ASP A 115 -0.79 -5.38 -27.55
N PRO A 116 -0.29 -6.58 -27.20
CA PRO A 116 1.13 -6.85 -27.05
C PRO A 116 1.94 -6.59 -28.33
N THR A 117 1.32 -6.62 -29.51
CA THR A 117 2.01 -6.35 -30.78
C THR A 117 2.33 -4.86 -30.96
N LYS A 118 1.67 -3.98 -30.21
CA LYS A 118 1.85 -2.51 -30.28
C LYS A 118 2.87 -1.98 -29.27
N THR A 119 3.73 -2.83 -28.71
CA THR A 119 4.71 -2.44 -27.67
C THR A 119 5.55 -1.21 -28.06
N ALA A 120 5.91 -1.06 -29.34
CA ALA A 120 6.64 0.12 -29.84
C ALA A 120 5.87 1.45 -29.68
N LEU A 121 4.53 1.40 -29.63
CA LEU A 121 3.63 2.55 -29.55
C LEU A 121 3.17 2.86 -28.12
N TYR A 122 3.55 2.04 -27.13
CA TYR A 122 3.15 2.27 -25.74
C TYR A 122 3.66 3.62 -25.24
N GLY A 123 2.81 4.32 -24.49
CA GLY A 123 2.98 5.70 -24.03
C GLY A 123 2.39 6.73 -24.98
N THR A 124 1.88 6.36 -26.15
CA THR A 124 1.36 7.33 -27.14
C THR A 124 -0.16 7.39 -27.24
N GLY A 125 -0.88 6.36 -26.77
CA GLY A 125 -2.33 6.28 -26.89
C GLY A 125 -3.08 7.07 -25.81
N GLY A 126 -4.35 7.39 -26.10
CA GLY A 126 -5.26 7.96 -25.11
C GLY A 126 -4.95 9.40 -24.62
N LEU A 127 -4.00 10.10 -25.24
CA LEU A 127 -3.62 11.49 -24.94
C LEU A 127 -4.43 12.52 -25.76
N ASN A 128 -4.22 13.81 -25.51
CA ASN A 128 -4.86 14.95 -26.18
C ASN A 128 -6.39 14.99 -26.00
N ARG A 129 -6.86 14.63 -24.81
CA ARG A 129 -8.28 14.66 -24.43
C ARG A 129 -8.60 15.72 -23.39
N LEU A 130 -7.64 16.09 -22.55
CA LEU A 130 -7.81 16.99 -21.43
C LEU A 130 -6.86 18.19 -21.52
N LYS A 131 -7.35 19.36 -21.13
CA LYS A 131 -6.49 20.49 -20.76
C LYS A 131 -5.83 20.20 -19.43
N ARG A 132 -4.67 20.79 -19.20
CA ARG A 132 -4.02 20.76 -17.90
C ARG A 132 -4.89 21.47 -16.86
N GLU A 133 -4.93 20.95 -15.64
CA GLU A 133 -5.55 21.60 -14.48
C GLU A 133 -4.44 21.88 -13.46
N PRO A 134 -3.72 23.01 -13.58
CA PRO A 134 -2.64 23.33 -12.64
C PRO A 134 -3.18 23.41 -11.21
N ASN A 135 -2.49 22.77 -10.27
CA ASN A 135 -2.82 22.80 -8.86
C ASN A 135 -1.55 22.79 -7.99
N ASP A 136 -1.73 23.01 -6.69
CA ASP A 136 -0.66 23.10 -5.68
C ASP A 136 -0.30 21.76 -5.04
N ARG A 137 -0.94 20.68 -5.49
CA ARG A 137 -0.73 19.33 -4.99
C ARG A 137 0.70 18.88 -5.26
N LYS A 138 1.27 18.26 -4.24
CA LYS A 138 2.64 17.78 -4.23
C LYS A 138 2.70 16.36 -4.78
N HIS A 139 3.75 16.06 -5.54
CA HIS A 139 4.00 14.70 -6.00
C HIS A 139 4.63 13.85 -4.90
N LEU A 140 3.94 13.73 -3.76
CA LEU A 140 4.36 12.89 -2.65
C LEU A 140 4.24 11.42 -3.05
N ARG A 141 4.92 10.53 -2.31
CA ARG A 141 4.71 9.09 -2.43
C ARG A 141 3.22 8.75 -2.29
N GLY A 142 2.66 8.11 -3.32
CA GLY A 142 1.25 7.77 -3.46
C GLY A 142 0.48 8.70 -4.41
N ALA A 143 0.99 9.88 -4.76
CA ALA A 143 0.31 10.80 -5.67
C ALA A 143 0.08 10.18 -7.05
N VAL A 144 -1.10 10.45 -7.63
CA VAL A 144 -1.49 10.03 -8.98
C VAL A 144 -1.66 11.27 -9.85
N ALA A 145 -0.92 11.32 -10.95
CA ALA A 145 -0.87 12.49 -11.82
C ALA A 145 -0.99 12.14 -13.31
N ALA A 146 -1.44 13.11 -14.09
CA ALA A 146 -1.69 12.96 -15.52
C ALA A 146 -0.38 12.92 -16.31
N VAL A 147 -0.32 12.06 -17.34
CA VAL A 147 0.79 12.07 -18.30
C VAL A 147 0.56 13.15 -19.36
N LEU A 148 1.60 13.92 -19.68
CA LEU A 148 1.59 14.94 -20.71
C LEU A 148 2.60 14.62 -21.82
N GLN A 149 2.30 15.05 -23.04
CA GLN A 149 3.29 15.10 -24.12
C GLN A 149 4.33 16.21 -23.84
N PRO A 150 5.60 15.99 -24.20
CA PRO A 150 6.64 17.01 -24.09
C PRO A 150 6.24 18.33 -24.75
N ASN A 151 6.47 19.44 -24.06
CA ASN A 151 6.19 20.80 -24.54
C ASN A 151 4.74 21.06 -24.95
N LYS A 152 3.79 20.22 -24.52
CA LYS A 152 2.35 20.38 -24.79
C LYS A 152 1.57 20.22 -23.49
N PRO A 153 1.37 21.30 -22.71
CA PRO A 153 0.70 21.21 -21.41
C PRO A 153 -0.74 20.66 -21.53
N ASP A 154 -1.47 21.04 -22.57
CA ASP A 154 -2.85 20.59 -22.80
C ASP A 154 -2.90 19.32 -23.66
N SER A 155 -2.30 18.24 -23.16
CA SER A 155 -2.22 16.96 -23.88
C SER A 155 -2.55 15.74 -23.01
N ALA A 156 -3.06 15.96 -21.80
CA ALA A 156 -3.50 14.91 -20.90
C ALA A 156 -4.60 14.04 -21.51
N GLY A 157 -4.86 12.89 -20.89
CA GLY A 157 -5.94 12.00 -21.28
C GLY A 157 -6.02 10.79 -20.35
N ALA A 158 -6.15 9.59 -20.90
CA ALA A 158 -6.37 8.37 -20.10
C ALA A 158 -5.12 7.91 -19.32
N GLN A 159 -3.93 8.32 -19.76
CA GLN A 159 -2.68 7.90 -19.13
C GLN A 159 -2.38 8.67 -17.83
N PHE A 160 -1.88 7.93 -16.86
CA PHE A 160 -1.48 8.45 -15.55
C PHE A 160 -0.18 7.80 -15.08
N PHE A 161 0.46 8.43 -14.11
CA PHE A 161 1.55 7.84 -13.35
C PHE A 161 1.31 7.92 -11.85
N ILE A 162 1.90 6.98 -11.11
CA ILE A 162 1.84 6.90 -9.65
C ILE A 162 3.25 7.12 -9.10
N CYS A 163 3.40 8.05 -8.16
CA CYS A 163 4.64 8.31 -7.45
C CYS A 163 4.88 7.26 -6.36
N LEU A 164 6.04 6.60 -6.39
CA LEU A 164 6.44 5.61 -5.37
C LEU A 164 7.43 6.17 -4.35
N THR A 165 7.94 7.37 -4.63
CA THR A 165 8.73 8.21 -3.73
C THR A 165 8.33 9.66 -3.99
N ASP A 166 8.74 10.58 -3.13
CA ASP A 166 8.48 12.02 -3.33
C ASP A 166 9.22 12.52 -4.59
N GLN A 167 8.49 13.20 -5.47
CA GLN A 167 8.98 13.74 -6.74
C GLN A 167 8.83 15.27 -6.80
N PRO A 168 9.47 16.04 -5.90
CA PRO A 168 9.30 17.50 -5.85
C PRO A 168 9.67 18.20 -7.15
N GLY A 169 10.52 17.59 -7.98
CA GLY A 169 10.88 18.09 -9.31
C GLY A 169 9.74 18.05 -10.33
N LEU A 170 8.59 17.43 -10.02
CA LEU A 170 7.39 17.38 -10.88
C LEU A 170 6.32 18.39 -10.44
N ASP A 171 6.46 19.00 -9.27
CA ASP A 171 5.49 19.93 -8.71
C ASP A 171 5.22 21.09 -9.67
N GLY A 172 3.93 21.43 -9.80
CA GLY A 172 3.50 22.53 -10.66
C GLY A 172 3.72 22.28 -12.16
N GLN A 173 4.07 21.06 -12.59
CA GLN A 173 4.22 20.70 -14.01
C GLN A 173 3.12 19.73 -14.48
N PHE A 174 2.77 18.74 -13.67
CA PHE A 174 1.72 17.76 -13.97
C PHE A 174 0.49 17.98 -13.08
N THR A 175 -0.69 17.67 -13.61
CA THR A 175 -1.94 17.70 -12.82
C THR A 175 -1.96 16.49 -11.90
N VAL A 176 -1.89 16.69 -10.59
CA VAL A 176 -2.22 15.64 -9.61
C VAL A 176 -3.74 15.62 -9.45
N PHE A 177 -4.36 14.46 -9.60
CA PHE A 177 -5.83 14.32 -9.54
C PHE A 177 -6.29 13.25 -8.54
N GLY A 178 -5.36 12.62 -7.81
CA GLY A 178 -5.68 11.66 -6.78
C GLY A 178 -4.44 11.14 -6.05
N GLU A 179 -4.68 10.19 -5.15
CA GLU A 179 -3.66 9.51 -4.37
C GLU A 179 -4.00 8.03 -4.18
N VAL A 180 -2.99 7.16 -4.11
CA VAL A 180 -3.18 5.75 -3.75
C VAL A 180 -3.42 5.63 -2.25
N VAL A 181 -4.58 5.06 -1.88
CA VAL A 181 -5.01 4.87 -0.49
C VAL A 181 -4.94 3.41 -0.03
N GLU A 182 -4.97 2.47 -0.97
CA GLU A 182 -4.74 1.04 -0.75
C GLU A 182 -3.93 0.46 -1.90
N GLY A 183 -3.06 -0.53 -1.63
CA GLY A 183 -2.29 -1.21 -2.68
C GLY A 183 -1.05 -0.47 -3.19
N LEU A 184 -0.52 0.49 -2.45
CA LEU A 184 0.74 1.13 -2.85
C LEU A 184 1.91 0.14 -2.92
N GLU A 185 1.94 -0.87 -2.07
CA GLU A 185 2.86 -2.02 -2.16
C GLU A 185 2.71 -2.82 -3.46
N VAL A 186 1.51 -2.89 -4.03
CA VAL A 186 1.29 -3.52 -5.35
C VAL A 186 1.96 -2.65 -6.42
N ALA A 187 1.78 -1.32 -6.35
CA ALA A 187 2.45 -0.39 -7.25
C ALA A 187 3.99 -0.46 -7.14
N GLU A 188 4.53 -0.68 -5.93
CA GLU A 188 5.96 -0.94 -5.73
C GLU A 188 6.42 -2.23 -6.42
N GLN A 189 5.67 -3.32 -6.28
CA GLN A 189 5.93 -4.59 -6.98
C GLN A 189 5.89 -4.41 -8.51
N VAL A 190 4.97 -3.60 -9.04
CA VAL A 190 4.95 -3.24 -10.47
C VAL A 190 6.29 -2.60 -10.87
N SER A 191 6.79 -1.64 -10.08
CA SER A 191 8.05 -0.94 -10.42
C SER A 191 9.30 -1.81 -10.35
N GLN A 192 9.23 -2.90 -9.59
CA GLN A 192 10.31 -3.87 -9.41
C GLN A 192 10.21 -5.05 -10.38
N SER A 193 9.14 -5.12 -11.17
CA SER A 193 9.00 -6.13 -12.22
C SER A 193 10.09 -5.95 -13.29
N PRO A 194 10.48 -7.02 -14.01
CA PRO A 194 11.56 -6.94 -15.01
C PRO A 194 11.37 -5.81 -16.04
N LEU A 195 12.42 -5.01 -16.24
CA LEU A 195 12.44 -3.86 -17.15
C LEU A 195 13.47 -4.04 -18.27
N ASP A 196 13.19 -3.46 -19.44
CA ASP A 196 14.20 -3.24 -20.47
C ASP A 196 15.08 -2.01 -20.15
N ALA A 197 16.12 -1.78 -20.96
CA ALA A 197 17.03 -0.65 -20.77
C ALA A 197 16.36 0.74 -20.86
N GLY A 198 15.15 0.83 -21.45
CA GLY A 198 14.35 2.05 -21.54
C GLY A 198 13.35 2.24 -20.39
N GLY A 199 13.33 1.32 -19.42
CA GLY A 199 12.39 1.32 -18.30
C GLY A 199 11.00 0.82 -18.67
N ARG A 200 10.82 0.13 -19.80
CA ARG A 200 9.54 -0.53 -20.13
C ARG A 200 9.47 -1.87 -19.42
N LEU A 201 8.29 -2.21 -18.90
CA LEU A 201 8.06 -3.52 -18.30
C LEU A 201 8.08 -4.60 -19.38
N THR A 202 8.86 -5.65 -19.17
CA THR A 202 8.86 -6.84 -20.06
C THR A 202 7.84 -7.88 -19.60
N SER A 203 7.47 -7.84 -18.31
CA SER A 203 6.35 -8.61 -17.75
C SER A 203 5.06 -7.81 -17.82
N ARG A 204 3.96 -8.43 -18.28
CA ARG A 204 2.67 -7.75 -18.43
C ARG A 204 1.90 -7.68 -17.11
N VAL A 205 2.05 -6.58 -16.39
CA VAL A 205 1.17 -6.27 -15.25
C VAL A 205 -0.10 -5.62 -15.79
N THR A 206 -1.16 -6.43 -15.92
CA THR A 206 -2.42 -6.04 -16.57
C THR A 206 -3.42 -5.54 -15.53
N ILE A 207 -4.11 -4.44 -15.82
CA ILE A 207 -5.33 -4.02 -15.12
C ILE A 207 -6.45 -4.92 -15.66
N THR A 208 -6.83 -5.94 -14.89
CA THR A 208 -7.87 -6.89 -15.28
C THR A 208 -9.25 -6.25 -15.25
N ARG A 209 -9.46 -5.29 -14.35
CA ARG A 209 -10.71 -4.54 -14.24
C ARG A 209 -10.49 -3.21 -13.51
N ALA A 210 -11.08 -2.15 -14.03
CA ALA A 210 -11.21 -0.88 -13.31
C ALA A 210 -12.66 -0.67 -12.88
N THR A 211 -12.90 -0.36 -11.61
CA THR A 211 -14.23 -0.03 -11.10
C THR A 211 -14.24 1.27 -10.30
N VAL A 212 -15.38 1.94 -10.31
CA VAL A 212 -15.63 3.11 -9.47
C VAL A 212 -16.39 2.65 -8.23
N ARG A 213 -15.98 3.13 -7.06
CA ARG A 213 -16.75 3.01 -5.82
C ARG A 213 -16.78 4.34 -5.08
N ASP A 214 -17.74 4.50 -4.19
CA ASP A 214 -17.68 5.54 -3.18
C ASP A 214 -16.53 5.27 -2.22
N THR A 215 -15.87 6.33 -1.75
CA THR A 215 -14.93 6.28 -0.64
C THR A 215 -15.64 5.64 0.54
N PRO A 216 -15.17 4.48 1.04
CA PRO A 216 -15.76 3.88 2.22
C PRO A 216 -15.79 4.90 3.36
N ALA A 217 -16.91 4.96 4.09
CA ALA A 217 -16.97 5.79 5.28
C ALA A 217 -15.76 5.46 6.16
N ALA A 218 -15.12 6.48 6.74
CA ALA A 218 -14.03 6.27 7.67
C ALA A 218 -14.56 5.43 8.84
N SER A 219 -14.31 4.12 8.80
CA SER A 219 -14.66 3.24 9.90
C SER A 219 -13.76 3.61 11.06
N ALA A 220 -14.33 3.70 12.27
CA ALA A 220 -13.53 3.65 13.47
C ALA A 220 -12.56 2.47 13.37
N ALA A 221 -11.33 2.66 13.84
CA ALA A 221 -10.35 1.58 13.85
C ALA A 221 -10.98 0.35 14.54
N PRO A 222 -10.79 -0.88 13.99
CA PRO A 222 -11.35 -2.07 14.60
C PRO A 222 -11.08 -2.12 16.10
N PHE A 223 -12.11 -2.46 16.86
CA PHE A 223 -12.12 -2.55 18.33
C PHE A 223 -11.96 -1.25 19.13
N ALA A 224 -11.78 -0.08 18.49
CA ALA A 224 -11.55 1.18 19.20
C ALA A 224 -12.64 1.48 20.24
N GLU A 225 -13.91 1.34 19.86
CA GLU A 225 -15.09 1.63 20.69
C GLU A 225 -15.75 0.37 21.27
N THR A 226 -15.14 -0.81 21.11
CA THR A 226 -15.71 -2.06 21.63
C THR A 226 -15.66 -2.08 23.15
N ALA A 227 -16.78 -2.44 23.80
CA ALA A 227 -16.90 -2.52 25.25
C ALA A 227 -15.96 -3.58 25.85
N VAL A 228 -15.46 -3.36 27.07
CA VAL A 228 -14.51 -4.24 27.76
C VAL A 228 -15.06 -5.66 27.91
N GLU A 229 -16.35 -5.78 28.22
CA GLU A 229 -17.06 -7.05 28.40
C GLU A 229 -17.14 -7.84 27.09
N GLU A 230 -17.22 -7.14 25.96
CA GLU A 230 -17.20 -7.74 24.64
C GLU A 230 -15.78 -8.15 24.23
N LEU A 231 -14.76 -7.32 24.50
CA LEU A 231 -13.36 -7.67 24.26
C LEU A 231 -12.97 -8.99 24.96
N ALA A 232 -13.51 -9.24 26.16
CA ALA A 232 -13.22 -10.44 26.94
C ALA A 232 -13.77 -11.75 26.30
N GLN A 233 -14.69 -11.64 25.33
CA GLN A 233 -15.27 -12.78 24.60
C GLN A 233 -14.41 -13.23 23.42
N TYR A 234 -13.43 -12.41 23.03
CA TYR A 234 -12.53 -12.77 21.95
C TYR A 234 -11.45 -13.75 22.40
N ARG A 235 -11.03 -14.60 21.47
CA ARG A 235 -9.83 -15.43 21.53
C ARG A 235 -9.01 -15.17 20.27
N ALA A 236 -7.70 -15.32 20.38
CA ALA A 236 -6.82 -15.33 19.22
C ALA A 236 -6.10 -16.66 19.13
N THR A 237 -6.21 -17.30 17.96
CA THR A 237 -5.41 -18.47 17.62
C THR A 237 -4.20 -18.00 16.83
N ILE A 238 -3.03 -18.09 17.45
CA ILE A 238 -1.73 -17.85 16.82
C ILE A 238 -1.29 -19.16 16.18
N ALA A 239 -1.52 -19.29 14.88
CA ALA A 239 -1.06 -20.44 14.12
C ALA A 239 0.44 -20.28 13.83
N THR A 240 1.24 -21.29 14.18
CA THR A 240 2.69 -21.27 13.97
C THR A 240 3.16 -22.47 13.17
N THR A 241 4.40 -22.43 12.69
CA THR A 241 5.05 -23.59 12.07
C THR A 241 5.29 -24.77 13.03
N MET A 242 5.03 -24.61 14.34
CA MET A 242 5.17 -25.65 15.37
C MET A 242 3.82 -26.08 15.99
N GLY A 243 2.71 -25.50 15.55
CA GLY A 243 1.37 -25.74 16.11
C GLY A 243 0.64 -24.47 16.49
N ASN A 244 -0.55 -24.61 17.05
CA ASN A 244 -1.43 -23.49 17.40
C ASN A 244 -1.29 -23.13 18.88
N ILE A 245 -1.33 -21.83 19.17
CA ILE A 245 -1.42 -21.30 20.53
C ILE A 245 -2.69 -20.45 20.61
N VAL A 246 -3.61 -20.80 21.51
CA VAL A 246 -4.85 -20.04 21.70
C VAL A 246 -4.68 -19.16 22.94
N ILE A 247 -4.91 -17.85 22.80
CA ILE A 247 -4.84 -16.89 23.90
C ILE A 247 -6.21 -16.27 24.20
N GLY A 248 -6.45 -16.02 25.48
CA GLY A 248 -7.53 -15.18 25.97
C GLY A 248 -6.98 -13.85 26.50
N PHE A 249 -7.88 -12.88 26.69
CA PHE A 249 -7.52 -11.49 26.99
C PHE A 249 -8.02 -11.03 28.36
N ALA A 250 -7.34 -10.03 28.93
CA ALA A 250 -7.68 -9.36 30.19
C ALA A 250 -7.96 -7.85 29.96
N PRO A 251 -9.06 -7.50 29.25
CA PRO A 251 -9.36 -6.11 28.90
C PRO A 251 -9.85 -5.26 30.08
N ASP A 252 -10.13 -5.87 31.23
CA ASP A 252 -10.46 -5.19 32.48
C ASP A 252 -9.25 -4.45 33.08
N VAL A 253 -8.04 -4.96 32.85
CA VAL A 253 -6.79 -4.37 33.36
C VAL A 253 -5.88 -3.80 32.27
N ALA A 254 -6.06 -4.19 31.01
CA ALA A 254 -5.27 -3.72 29.87
C ALA A 254 -6.11 -3.52 28.59
N PRO A 255 -7.19 -2.71 28.63
CA PRO A 255 -8.10 -2.54 27.50
C PRO A 255 -7.42 -1.98 26.24
N GLY A 256 -6.49 -1.03 26.37
CA GLY A 256 -5.75 -0.46 25.25
C GLY A 256 -4.87 -1.49 24.53
N HIS A 257 -4.16 -2.33 25.27
CA HIS A 257 -3.30 -3.36 24.68
C HIS A 257 -4.12 -4.48 24.06
N VAL A 258 -5.26 -4.87 24.66
CA VAL A 258 -6.17 -5.85 24.05
C VAL A 258 -6.74 -5.32 22.74
N ARG A 259 -7.23 -4.08 22.70
CA ARG A 259 -7.72 -3.45 21.45
C ARG A 259 -6.64 -3.41 20.38
N ASN A 260 -5.42 -3.03 20.75
CA ASN A 260 -4.29 -3.00 19.84
C ASN A 260 -3.99 -4.39 19.26
N PHE A 261 -3.86 -5.42 20.11
CA PHE A 261 -3.59 -6.78 19.65
C PHE A 261 -4.69 -7.29 18.71
N LEU A 262 -5.97 -7.16 19.10
CA LEU A 262 -7.10 -7.59 18.29
C LEU A 262 -7.16 -6.83 16.95
N ARG A 263 -6.94 -5.52 16.96
CA ARG A 263 -6.89 -4.71 15.72
C ARG A 263 -5.79 -5.19 14.79
N LEU A 264 -4.58 -5.37 15.29
CA LEU A 264 -3.42 -5.79 14.49
C LEU A 264 -3.57 -7.23 13.98
N ALA A 265 -4.17 -8.12 14.78
CA ALA A 265 -4.53 -9.47 14.36
C ALA A 265 -5.58 -9.46 13.24
N GLN A 266 -6.68 -8.70 13.39
CA GLN A 266 -7.72 -8.60 12.36
C GLN A 266 -7.18 -8.03 11.04
N LEU A 267 -6.22 -7.12 11.11
CA LEU A 267 -5.55 -6.55 9.93
C LEU A 267 -4.43 -7.45 9.37
N GLY A 268 -4.15 -8.60 9.97
CA GLY A 268 -3.11 -9.54 9.52
C GLY A 268 -1.68 -9.01 9.70
N VAL A 269 -1.46 -8.06 10.62
CA VAL A 269 -0.13 -7.46 10.88
C VAL A 269 0.85 -8.51 11.44
N TYR A 270 0.35 -9.43 12.27
CA TYR A 270 1.13 -10.52 12.85
C TYR A 270 1.47 -11.62 11.85
N ASP A 271 0.72 -11.75 10.76
CA ASP A 271 0.86 -12.84 9.80
C ASP A 271 2.23 -12.81 9.14
N GLY A 272 2.94 -13.92 9.15
CA GLY A 272 4.30 -13.99 8.63
C GLY A 272 5.35 -13.36 9.55
N THR A 273 5.04 -12.84 10.74
CA THR A 273 6.09 -12.55 11.76
C THR A 273 6.64 -13.87 12.33
N ALA A 274 7.60 -13.82 13.27
CA ALA A 274 8.17 -15.00 13.91
C ALA A 274 8.42 -14.81 15.41
N PHE A 275 8.54 -15.93 16.11
CA PHE A 275 9.24 -15.98 17.39
C PHE A 275 10.72 -15.74 17.12
N HIS A 276 11.18 -14.54 17.40
CA HIS A 276 12.53 -14.05 17.04
C HIS A 276 13.49 -14.06 18.23
N ARG A 277 12.95 -14.19 19.46
CA ARG A 277 13.73 -14.25 20.69
C ARG A 277 13.15 -15.27 21.65
N VAL A 278 14.01 -16.12 22.21
CA VAL A 278 13.69 -17.19 23.14
C VAL A 278 14.71 -17.12 24.27
N VAL A 279 14.22 -16.96 25.50
CA VAL A 279 15.03 -17.04 26.72
C VAL A 279 14.50 -18.19 27.57
N PRO A 280 15.25 -19.31 27.66
CA PRO A 280 14.82 -20.47 28.42
C PRO A 280 14.49 -20.14 29.87
N LYS A 281 13.39 -20.69 30.38
CA LYS A 281 12.84 -20.47 31.73
C LYS A 281 12.48 -19.01 32.00
N PHE A 282 12.12 -18.26 30.97
CA PHE A 282 11.70 -16.87 31.09
C PHE A 282 10.55 -16.57 30.13
N ALA A 283 10.83 -16.46 28.83
CA ALA A 283 9.81 -16.10 27.84
C ALA A 283 10.21 -16.43 26.40
N VAL A 284 9.19 -16.59 25.55
CA VAL A 284 9.31 -16.60 24.08
C VAL A 284 8.63 -15.35 23.51
N GLN A 285 9.31 -14.63 22.61
CA GLN A 285 8.88 -13.31 22.13
C GLN A 285 8.68 -13.30 20.62
N ALA A 286 7.59 -12.67 20.19
CA ALA A 286 7.14 -12.59 18.80
C ALA A 286 6.59 -11.18 18.45
N GLY A 287 6.06 -11.04 17.23
CA GLY A 287 5.41 -9.82 16.78
C GLY A 287 6.34 -8.69 16.34
N ASP A 288 7.66 -8.91 16.27
CA ASP A 288 8.59 -7.96 15.66
C ASP A 288 8.39 -7.95 14.13
N LEU A 289 8.10 -6.76 13.58
CA LEU A 289 7.90 -6.56 12.14
C LEU A 289 9.17 -6.79 11.32
N SER A 290 10.37 -6.69 11.93
CA SER A 290 11.63 -7.01 11.26
C SER A 290 11.72 -8.49 10.86
N SER A 291 11.00 -9.36 11.56
CA SER A 291 10.96 -10.80 11.31
C SER A 291 9.99 -11.21 10.19
N ARG A 292 9.24 -10.25 9.64
CA ARG A 292 8.23 -10.45 8.59
C ARG A 292 8.89 -10.38 7.20
N PRO A 293 8.76 -11.40 6.34
CA PRO A 293 9.36 -11.37 5.00
C PRO A 293 8.71 -10.36 4.06
N ALA A 294 7.38 -10.23 4.12
CA ALA A 294 6.61 -9.31 3.29
C ALA A 294 6.39 -7.99 4.02
N PRO A 295 6.54 -6.83 3.35
CA PRO A 295 6.22 -5.54 3.97
C PRO A 295 4.74 -5.47 4.33
N LEU A 296 4.42 -4.63 5.32
CA LEU A 296 3.02 -4.31 5.64
C LEU A 296 2.35 -3.56 4.51
N THR A 297 1.05 -3.78 4.30
CA THR A 297 0.22 -2.96 3.39
C THR A 297 0.09 -1.52 3.89
N GLN A 298 -0.34 -0.59 3.03
CA GLN A 298 -0.61 0.79 3.46
C GLN A 298 -1.60 0.87 4.62
N VAL A 299 -2.64 0.04 4.60
CA VAL A 299 -3.66 -0.04 5.68
C VAL A 299 -3.02 -0.55 6.98
N GLN A 300 -2.23 -1.62 6.90
CA GLN A 300 -1.53 -2.20 8.05
C GLN A 300 -0.53 -1.19 8.65
N ARG A 301 0.27 -0.52 7.83
CA ARG A 301 1.24 0.50 8.30
C ARG A 301 0.56 1.63 9.05
N LYS A 302 -0.57 2.14 8.54
CA LYS A 302 -1.35 3.19 9.22
C LYS A 302 -1.92 2.73 10.57
N ALA A 303 -2.15 1.43 10.74
CA ALA A 303 -2.66 0.85 11.97
C ALA A 303 -1.56 0.48 12.98
N VAL A 304 -0.28 0.51 12.62
CA VAL A 304 0.81 0.29 13.58
C VAL A 304 1.14 1.61 14.28
N GLY A 305 1.07 1.59 15.61
CA GLY A 305 1.42 2.70 16.47
C GLY A 305 1.84 2.19 17.84
N THR A 306 2.28 3.09 18.71
CA THR A 306 2.55 2.75 20.10
C THR A 306 1.27 2.82 20.95
N VAL A 307 1.28 2.15 22.10
CA VAL A 307 0.21 2.16 23.10
C VAL A 307 0.73 2.63 24.44
N THR A 308 -0.08 3.45 25.13
CA THR A 308 0.20 3.88 26.52
C THR A 308 0.25 2.68 27.44
N GLY A 309 1.25 2.61 28.33
CA GLY A 309 1.46 1.51 29.26
C GLY A 309 0.29 1.32 30.23
N GLU A 310 -0.21 0.09 30.37
CA GLU A 310 -1.31 -0.30 31.28
C GLU A 310 -0.77 -1.31 32.28
N PHE A 311 0.29 -0.92 32.99
CA PHE A 311 0.95 -1.78 33.97
C PHE A 311 -0.03 -2.17 35.08
N ASN A 312 -0.09 -3.48 35.38
CA ASN A 312 -1.13 -4.02 36.23
C ASN A 312 -0.61 -5.10 37.19
N ALA A 313 -1.52 -5.59 38.04
CA ALA A 313 -1.22 -6.51 39.13
C ALA A 313 -1.14 -7.99 38.71
N LEU A 314 -1.41 -8.33 37.43
CA LEU A 314 -1.29 -9.70 36.97
C LEU A 314 0.17 -10.16 37.09
N LYS A 315 0.34 -11.33 37.69
CA LYS A 315 1.65 -11.96 37.88
C LYS A 315 2.13 -12.56 36.58
N HIS A 316 3.39 -12.34 36.22
CA HIS A 316 4.01 -12.94 35.03
C HIS A 316 4.36 -14.42 35.28
N GLU A 317 3.35 -15.26 35.45
CA GLU A 317 3.46 -16.71 35.57
C GLU A 317 3.53 -17.38 34.20
N ALA A 318 3.85 -18.67 34.16
CA ALA A 318 3.89 -19.44 32.92
C ALA A 318 2.53 -19.35 32.18
N GLY A 319 2.59 -19.04 30.89
CA GLY A 319 1.43 -18.85 30.01
C GLY A 319 0.88 -17.42 29.98
N ILE A 320 1.38 -16.48 30.78
CA ILE A 320 0.96 -15.08 30.70
C ILE A 320 1.49 -14.43 29.42
N VAL A 321 0.62 -13.69 28.74
CA VAL A 321 0.95 -12.91 27.53
C VAL A 321 1.05 -11.44 27.91
N SER A 322 2.19 -10.84 27.57
CA SER A 322 2.53 -9.47 27.95
C SER A 322 3.25 -8.75 26.82
N MET A 323 3.17 -7.42 26.81
CA MET A 323 3.68 -6.61 25.70
C MET A 323 5.14 -6.24 25.92
N ALA A 324 5.97 -6.46 24.90
CA ALA A 324 7.35 -6.01 24.92
C ALA A 324 7.40 -4.49 24.64
N ARG A 325 8.35 -3.81 25.27
CA ARG A 325 8.56 -2.36 25.15
C ARG A 325 10.04 -2.01 25.28
N GLY A 326 10.42 -0.84 24.77
CA GLY A 326 11.70 -0.20 25.08
C GLY A 326 11.68 0.51 26.44
N ASP A 327 12.64 1.40 26.66
CA ASP A 327 12.79 2.12 27.93
C ASP A 327 11.63 3.07 28.22
N ASP A 328 11.04 3.67 27.18
CA ASP A 328 9.84 4.49 27.31
C ASP A 328 8.64 3.59 27.68
N PRO A 329 7.95 3.87 28.81
CA PRO A 329 6.75 3.14 29.22
C PRO A 329 5.67 2.97 28.15
N ASP A 330 5.56 3.95 27.24
CA ASP A 330 4.52 4.03 26.20
C ASP A 330 5.05 3.60 24.82
N SER A 331 6.15 2.84 24.77
CA SER A 331 6.77 2.37 23.52
C SER A 331 6.30 1.01 23.01
N ALA A 332 5.44 0.31 23.75
CA ALA A 332 4.86 -0.95 23.30
C ALA A 332 4.10 -0.72 21.98
N SER A 333 4.25 -1.65 21.02
CA SER A 333 3.59 -1.54 19.71
C SER A 333 3.10 -2.89 19.21
N THR A 334 3.92 -3.65 18.47
CA THR A 334 3.53 -4.95 17.93
C THR A 334 4.13 -6.12 18.70
N SER A 335 5.31 -5.98 19.30
CA SER A 335 6.00 -7.11 19.91
C SER A 335 5.36 -7.52 21.26
N PHE A 336 5.15 -8.83 21.43
CA PHE A 336 4.62 -9.44 22.65
C PHE A 336 5.45 -10.67 23.03
N PHE A 337 5.34 -11.10 24.27
CA PHE A 337 5.97 -12.32 24.76
C PHE A 337 5.00 -13.18 25.57
N ILE A 338 5.28 -14.48 25.60
CA ILE A 338 4.60 -15.46 26.42
C ILE A 338 5.60 -15.97 27.46
N CYS A 339 5.28 -15.83 28.74
CA CYS A 339 6.10 -16.34 29.83
C CYS A 339 6.13 -17.87 29.82
N THR A 340 7.31 -18.46 29.93
CA THR A 340 7.49 -19.92 30.04
C THR A 340 7.73 -20.38 31.48
N ALA A 341 8.09 -19.45 32.37
CA ALA A 341 8.19 -19.63 33.81
C ALA A 341 7.81 -18.35 34.56
N ALA A 342 7.71 -18.43 35.89
CA ALA A 342 7.46 -17.27 36.73
C ALA A 342 8.57 -16.22 36.58
N SER A 343 8.17 -14.98 36.28
CA SER A 343 9.06 -13.86 36.01
C SER A 343 8.72 -12.62 36.85
N PRO A 344 8.83 -12.66 38.20
CA PRO A 344 8.38 -11.58 39.09
C PRO A 344 9.08 -10.24 38.86
N SER A 345 10.26 -10.24 38.22
CA SER A 345 10.99 -9.02 37.86
C SER A 345 10.23 -8.10 36.90
N LEU A 346 9.23 -8.65 36.17
CA LEU A 346 8.38 -7.96 35.20
C LEU A 346 7.08 -7.41 35.81
N ASP A 347 6.66 -7.91 36.97
CA ASP A 347 5.40 -7.52 37.61
C ASP A 347 5.32 -6.02 37.86
N GLY A 348 4.20 -5.40 37.46
CA GLY A 348 3.98 -3.96 37.58
C GLY A 348 4.87 -3.08 36.68
N LYS A 349 5.70 -3.67 35.81
CA LYS A 349 6.60 -2.94 34.89
C LYS A 349 6.29 -3.19 33.41
N TYR A 350 5.51 -4.22 33.12
CA TYR A 350 5.07 -4.62 31.80
C TYR A 350 3.56 -4.84 31.81
N THR A 351 2.93 -4.60 30.66
CA THR A 351 1.48 -4.78 30.52
C THR A 351 1.17 -6.23 30.17
N ALA A 352 0.83 -7.03 31.19
CA ALA A 352 0.18 -8.32 30.98
C ALA A 352 -1.25 -8.07 30.49
N PHE A 353 -1.62 -8.61 29.33
CA PHE A 353 -2.91 -8.34 28.68
C PHE A 353 -3.68 -9.61 28.31
N GLY A 354 -3.11 -10.78 28.56
CA GLY A 354 -3.74 -12.04 28.23
C GLY A 354 -3.03 -13.25 28.82
N ARG A 355 -3.53 -14.44 28.46
CA ARG A 355 -2.95 -15.72 28.84
C ARG A 355 -3.19 -16.77 27.77
N VAL A 356 -2.29 -17.73 27.68
CA VAL A 356 -2.49 -18.95 26.91
C VAL A 356 -3.58 -19.79 27.56
N LEU A 357 -4.51 -20.27 26.74
CA LEU A 357 -5.59 -21.19 27.09
C LEU A 357 -5.32 -22.59 26.54
N GLU A 358 -4.77 -22.67 25.33
CA GLU A 358 -4.40 -23.92 24.66
C GLU A 358 -3.05 -23.75 23.96
N GLY A 359 -2.27 -24.84 23.83
CA GLY A 359 -0.99 -24.82 23.13
C GLY A 359 0.22 -24.47 24.01
N MET A 360 0.15 -24.66 25.34
CA MET A 360 1.35 -24.49 26.19
C MET A 360 2.45 -25.53 25.91
N ASP A 361 2.10 -26.68 25.38
CA ASP A 361 3.03 -27.66 24.84
C ASP A 361 3.76 -27.13 23.59
N VAL A 362 3.05 -26.40 22.71
CA VAL A 362 3.65 -25.69 21.57
C VAL A 362 4.60 -24.60 22.05
N VAL A 363 4.19 -23.76 23.02
CA VAL A 363 5.07 -22.75 23.64
C VAL A 363 6.33 -23.39 24.23
N THR A 364 6.18 -24.52 24.91
CA THR A 364 7.31 -25.29 25.47
C THR A 364 8.22 -25.85 24.37
N ALA A 365 7.65 -26.30 23.25
CA ALA A 365 8.41 -26.79 22.12
C ALA A 365 9.22 -25.66 21.45
N ILE A 366 8.64 -24.47 21.32
CA ILE A 366 9.32 -23.26 20.84
C ILE A 366 10.49 -22.90 21.75
N GLU A 367 10.29 -22.91 23.07
CA GLU A 367 11.35 -22.63 24.04
C GLU A 367 12.55 -23.60 23.92
N ARG A 368 12.29 -24.87 23.62
CA ARG A 368 13.30 -25.93 23.48
C ARG A 368 13.96 -25.98 22.11
N ALA A 369 13.56 -25.13 21.17
CA ALA A 369 14.14 -25.12 19.84
C ALA A 369 15.64 -24.80 19.90
N PRO A 370 16.47 -25.37 19.00
CA PRO A 370 17.88 -25.00 18.91
C PRO A 370 18.06 -23.51 18.66
N LEU A 371 18.92 -22.84 19.43
CA LEU A 371 19.15 -21.41 19.36
C LEU A 371 20.54 -21.04 18.82
N ASP A 372 20.63 -19.84 18.25
CA ASP A 372 21.85 -19.08 17.99
C ASP A 372 21.75 -17.76 18.78
N GLY A 373 22.48 -17.67 19.90
CA GLY A 373 22.20 -16.68 20.94
C GLY A 373 20.79 -16.89 21.52
N GLU A 374 19.96 -15.84 21.49
CA GLU A 374 18.55 -15.91 21.89
C GLU A 374 17.61 -16.13 20.68
N ALA A 375 18.11 -16.21 19.46
CA ALA A 375 17.28 -16.40 18.27
C ALA A 375 17.15 -17.90 17.90
N PRO A 376 15.96 -18.39 17.49
CA PRO A 376 15.84 -19.75 16.96
C PRO A 376 16.67 -19.95 15.69
N ARG A 377 17.43 -21.06 15.62
CA ARG A 377 18.22 -21.43 14.41
C ARG A 377 17.34 -21.69 13.20
N THR A 378 16.21 -22.36 13.44
CA THR A 378 15.17 -22.55 12.45
C THR A 378 14.05 -21.57 12.73
N ARG A 379 13.65 -20.81 11.71
CA ARG A 379 12.58 -19.82 11.84
C ARG A 379 11.28 -20.47 12.30
N ILE A 380 10.72 -19.96 13.40
CA ILE A 380 9.41 -20.34 13.91
C ILE A 380 8.41 -19.25 13.55
N GLY A 381 7.76 -19.41 12.40
CA GLY A 381 6.88 -18.40 11.84
C GLY A 381 5.48 -18.45 12.44
N ILE A 382 4.87 -17.28 12.66
CA ILE A 382 3.42 -17.13 12.81
C ILE A 382 2.85 -17.11 11.40
N THR A 383 2.04 -18.09 11.05
CA THR A 383 1.43 -18.18 9.71
C THR A 383 0.18 -17.33 9.60
N ALA A 384 -0.63 -17.28 10.66
CA ALA A 384 -1.79 -16.40 10.78
C ALA A 384 -2.16 -16.18 12.26
N VAL A 385 -2.80 -15.04 12.56
CA VAL A 385 -3.52 -14.85 13.83
C VAL A 385 -5.01 -14.66 13.55
N THR A 386 -5.83 -15.65 13.91
CA THR A 386 -7.27 -15.61 13.66
C THR A 386 -8.04 -15.32 14.94
N LEU A 387 -9.08 -14.49 14.82
CA LEU A 387 -9.93 -14.11 15.94
C LEU A 387 -11.22 -14.92 15.93
N THR A 388 -11.59 -15.47 17.08
CA THR A 388 -12.90 -16.08 17.31
C THR A 388 -13.60 -15.38 18.47
N LYS A 389 -14.93 -15.35 18.43
CA LYS A 389 -15.77 -14.83 19.51
C LYS A 389 -16.57 -15.99 20.08
N GLY A 390 -16.43 -16.25 21.38
CA GLY A 390 -17.12 -17.34 22.06
C GLY A 390 -17.77 -16.89 23.36
N ALA A 391 -18.85 -17.55 23.77
CA ALA A 391 -19.35 -17.43 25.13
C ALA A 391 -18.29 -17.99 26.11
N ARG A 392 -18.19 -17.35 27.28
CA ARG A 392 -17.18 -17.66 28.30
C ARG A 392 -17.13 -19.12 28.72
#